data_AF-A0A4V2SKV3-F1
#
_entry.id   AF-A0A4V2SKV3-F1
#
_cell.length_a   1.000
_cell.length_b   1.000
_cell.length_c   1.000
_cell.angle_alpha   90.00
_cell.angle_beta   90.00
_cell.angle_gamma   90.00
#
_symmetry.space_group_name_H-M   'P 1'
#
loop_
_entity.id
_entity.type
_entity.pdbx_description
1 polymer ?
#
loop_
_entity_poly.entity_id
_entity_poly.type
_entity_poly.pdbx_seq_one_letter_code
_entity_poly.pdbx_strand_id
1 'polypeptide(L)'
;MTRRTPPDTTAFPAPDQARRVQAGLHDDPFAVLGPHMHQGGRHVAVFHPGLATLEALTDDKVYALSRHPDAPDLFSGPFPCAGVYRLRATDGDGHVWDFDDPYRFGPVIGEMDEYLLGEGTHQRLWQVLGAHVLVHEGVSGTHFAVWAPNARRVSVVGPFNQWDGRRHPMRRRGAT
;
A
#
# COMPACT_ATOMS: atom_id res chain seq x y z
N MET A 1 19.36 6.65 32.04
CA MET A 1 20.07 6.03 30.90
C MET A 1 19.16 4.99 30.28
N THR A 2 18.28 5.38 29.36
CA THR A 2 17.43 4.45 28.60
C THR A 2 18.30 3.79 27.53
N ARG A 3 18.63 2.51 27.69
CA ARG A 3 19.24 1.72 26.62
C ARG A 3 18.25 1.70 25.45
N ARG A 4 18.57 2.38 24.34
CA ARG A 4 17.93 2.12 23.05
C ARG A 4 18.28 0.68 22.70
N THR A 5 17.31 -0.22 22.75
CA THR A 5 17.41 -1.55 22.12
C THR A 5 17.82 -1.30 20.66
N PRO A 6 18.86 -1.97 20.14
CA PRO A 6 19.21 -1.85 18.74
C PRO A 6 17.99 -2.21 17.88
N PRO A 7 17.75 -1.50 16.76
CA PRO A 7 16.61 -1.79 15.91
C PRO A 7 16.68 -3.26 15.46
N ASP A 8 15.57 -3.97 15.59
CA ASP A 8 15.46 -5.34 15.11
C ASP A 8 15.48 -5.31 13.57
N THR A 9 16.65 -5.59 12.99
CA THR A 9 16.86 -5.58 11.54
C THR A 9 16.14 -6.72 10.82
N THR A 10 15.45 -7.60 11.55
CA THR A 10 14.64 -8.68 10.97
C THR A 10 13.22 -8.25 10.63
N ALA A 11 12.75 -7.13 11.18
CA ALA A 11 11.42 -6.61 10.92
C ALA A 11 11.27 -6.19 9.45
N PHE A 12 10.09 -6.47 8.89
CA PHE A 12 9.70 -6.02 7.56
C PHE A 12 8.58 -4.99 7.68
N PRO A 13 8.63 -3.86 6.93
CA PRO A 13 9.78 -3.37 6.19
C PRO A 13 10.90 -2.90 7.12
N ALA A 14 12.07 -2.54 6.58
CA ALA A 14 13.17 -2.03 7.41
C ALA A 14 12.74 -0.81 8.26
N PRO A 15 13.25 -0.64 9.49
CA PRO A 15 12.79 0.40 10.44
C PRO A 15 12.74 1.83 9.89
N ASP A 16 13.72 2.25 9.08
CA ASP A 16 13.70 3.56 8.43
C ASP A 16 12.54 3.71 7.44
N GLN A 17 12.26 2.67 6.64
CA GLN A 17 11.13 2.69 5.71
C GLN A 17 9.80 2.71 6.45
N ALA A 18 9.66 1.89 7.51
CA ALA A 18 8.47 1.87 8.35
C ALA A 18 8.16 3.26 8.94
N ARG A 19 9.17 3.94 9.50
CA ARG A 19 9.02 5.31 10.01
C ARG A 19 8.62 6.31 8.94
N ARG A 20 9.19 6.20 7.74
CA ARG A 20 8.83 7.06 6.60
C ARG A 20 7.40 6.83 6.13
N VAL A 21 6.93 5.59 6.08
CA VAL A 21 5.52 5.29 5.74
C VAL A 21 4.59 5.95 6.77
N GLN A 22 4.84 5.72 8.06
CA GLN A 22 4.00 6.28 9.12
C GLN A 22 3.97 7.82 9.12
N ALA A 23 5.10 8.46 8.81
CA ALA A 23 5.19 9.90 8.71
C ALA A 23 4.59 10.46 7.40
N GLY A 24 4.21 9.63 6.44
CA GLY A 24 3.80 10.07 5.10
C GLY A 24 4.97 10.67 4.30
N LEU A 25 6.19 10.19 4.50
CA LEU A 25 7.42 10.67 3.87
C LEU A 25 8.11 9.60 3.01
N HIS A 26 7.42 8.51 2.71
CA HIS A 26 7.93 7.44 1.84
C HIS A 26 7.58 7.74 0.38
N ASP A 27 8.60 7.81 -0.48
CA ASP A 27 8.45 8.25 -1.88
C ASP A 27 8.03 7.10 -2.82
N ASP A 28 8.27 5.86 -2.42
CA ASP A 28 7.81 4.65 -3.14
C ASP A 28 7.07 3.66 -2.23
N PRO A 29 5.83 3.97 -1.78
CA PRO A 29 5.10 3.12 -0.84
C PRO A 29 4.91 1.68 -1.32
N PHE A 30 4.82 1.46 -2.64
CA PHE A 30 4.67 0.13 -3.23
C PHE A 30 5.91 -0.75 -3.08
N ALA A 31 7.07 -0.19 -2.75
CA ALA A 31 8.27 -0.97 -2.43
C ALA A 31 8.18 -1.67 -1.06
N VAL A 32 7.21 -1.30 -0.21
CA VAL A 32 7.09 -1.83 1.15
C VAL A 32 5.69 -2.27 1.52
N LEU A 33 4.64 -1.61 1.03
CA LEU A 33 3.25 -1.96 1.27
C LEU A 33 2.79 -3.06 0.33
N GLY A 34 1.83 -3.87 0.80
CA GLY A 34 1.35 -5.05 0.09
C GLY A 34 2.28 -6.26 0.27
N PRO A 35 2.14 -7.27 -0.61
CA PRO A 35 2.91 -8.51 -0.51
C PRO A 35 4.33 -8.39 -1.10
N HIS A 36 5.34 -8.80 -0.34
CA HIS A 36 6.77 -8.70 -0.68
C HIS A 36 7.55 -9.95 -0.30
N MET A 37 8.68 -10.19 -0.98
CA MET A 37 9.66 -11.19 -0.54
C MET A 37 10.60 -10.57 0.50
N HIS A 38 10.74 -11.21 1.66
CA HIS A 38 11.63 -10.80 2.74
C HIS A 38 12.27 -12.04 3.38
N GLN A 39 13.60 -12.04 3.50
CA GLN A 39 14.38 -13.16 4.09
C GLN A 39 14.00 -14.56 3.54
N GLY A 40 13.68 -14.66 2.26
CA GLY A 40 13.33 -15.93 1.61
C GLY A 40 11.87 -16.39 1.81
N GLY A 41 11.06 -15.63 2.55
CA GLY A 41 9.62 -15.85 2.71
C GLY A 41 8.80 -14.70 2.14
N ARG A 42 7.51 -14.94 1.88
CA ARG A 42 6.57 -13.87 1.51
C ARG A 42 6.02 -13.24 2.79
N HIS A 43 6.00 -11.92 2.83
CA HIS A 43 5.43 -11.09 3.88
C HIS A 43 4.38 -10.16 3.26
N VAL A 44 3.46 -9.67 4.08
CA VAL A 44 2.58 -8.56 3.73
C VAL A 44 2.82 -7.43 4.73
N ALA A 45 2.79 -6.18 4.25
CA ALA A 45 2.76 -5.01 5.13
C ALA A 45 1.63 -4.07 4.75
N VAL A 46 0.92 -3.56 5.76
CA VAL A 46 -0.25 -2.72 5.60
C VAL A 46 -0.15 -1.55 6.57
N PHE A 47 -0.33 -0.33 6.06
CA PHE A 47 -0.42 0.85 6.89
C PHE A 47 -1.88 1.26 7.08
N HIS A 48 -2.36 1.20 8.31
CA HIS A 48 -3.73 1.59 8.64
C HIS A 48 -3.82 2.15 10.07
N PRO A 49 -3.87 3.49 10.23
CA PRO A 49 -3.96 4.11 11.54
C PRO A 49 -5.21 3.72 12.32
N GLY A 50 -5.06 3.56 13.63
CA GLY A 50 -6.19 3.41 14.56
C GLY A 50 -6.83 2.02 14.63
N LEU A 51 -6.24 1.01 13.99
CA LEU A 51 -6.68 -0.37 14.20
C LEU A 51 -6.17 -0.90 15.54
N ALA A 52 -6.90 -1.82 16.16
CA ALA A 52 -6.45 -2.66 17.26
C ALA A 52 -5.69 -3.88 16.75
N THR A 53 -6.27 -4.60 15.79
CA THR A 53 -5.68 -5.79 15.14
C THR A 53 -5.90 -5.78 13.63
N LEU A 54 -5.07 -6.52 12.91
CA LEU A 54 -5.18 -6.72 11.48
C LEU A 54 -4.79 -8.16 11.11
N GLU A 55 -5.57 -8.78 10.24
CA GLU A 55 -5.36 -10.15 9.77
C GLU A 55 -5.45 -10.20 8.24
N ALA A 56 -4.64 -11.06 7.62
CA ALA A 56 -4.78 -11.43 6.21
C ALA A 56 -5.54 -12.75 6.09
N LEU A 57 -6.60 -12.75 5.28
CA LEU A 57 -7.53 -13.85 5.08
C LEU A 57 -7.35 -14.47 3.70
N THR A 58 -7.16 -15.78 3.65
CA THR A 58 -7.36 -16.61 2.46
C THR A 58 -8.63 -17.44 2.63
N ASP A 59 -9.04 -18.20 1.61
CA ASP A 59 -10.24 -19.05 1.67
C ASP A 59 -10.26 -19.99 2.90
N ASP A 60 -9.10 -20.55 3.26
CA ASP A 60 -9.02 -21.57 4.32
C ASP A 60 -8.28 -21.13 5.61
N LYS A 61 -7.65 -19.94 5.63
CA LYS A 61 -6.68 -19.57 6.67
C LYS A 61 -6.70 -18.09 7.00
N VAL A 62 -6.34 -17.81 8.25
CA VAL A 62 -6.19 -16.47 8.82
C VAL A 62 -4.76 -16.30 9.30
N TYR A 63 -4.13 -15.20 8.92
CA TYR A 63 -2.77 -14.84 9.29
C TYR A 63 -2.78 -13.51 10.04
N ALA A 64 -2.54 -13.55 11.35
CA ALA A 64 -2.43 -12.33 12.14
C ALA A 64 -1.19 -11.52 11.75
N LEU A 65 -1.35 -10.22 11.57
CA LEU A 65 -0.27 -9.29 11.28
C LEU A 65 0.12 -8.54 12.56
N SER A 66 1.41 -8.45 12.81
CA SER A 66 1.95 -7.80 14.00
C SER A 66 2.27 -6.35 13.72
N ARG A 67 2.14 -5.48 14.73
CA ARG A 67 2.58 -4.09 14.60
C ARG A 67 4.09 -4.01 14.42
N HIS A 68 4.52 -3.10 13.56
CA HIS A 68 5.92 -2.80 13.41
C HIS A 68 6.43 -2.02 14.63
N PRO A 69 7.56 -2.40 15.25
CA PRO A 69 8.07 -1.76 16.46
C PRO A 69 8.30 -0.25 16.33
N ASP A 70 8.85 0.19 15.20
CA ASP A 70 9.12 1.62 14.92
C ASP A 70 7.95 2.38 14.27
N ALA A 71 6.84 1.69 13.97
CA ALA A 71 5.70 2.26 13.27
C ALA A 71 4.40 1.56 13.71
N PRO A 72 3.81 1.94 14.86
CA PRO A 72 2.64 1.26 15.44
C PRO A 72 1.40 1.18 14.56
N ASP A 73 1.25 2.07 13.57
CA ASP A 73 0.14 2.06 12.60
C ASP A 73 0.45 1.20 11.35
N LEU A 74 1.66 0.66 11.25
CA LEU A 74 2.07 -0.28 10.22
C LEU A 74 2.03 -1.70 10.81
N PHE A 75 1.34 -2.59 10.13
CA PHE A 75 1.22 -4.00 10.46
C PHE A 75 1.95 -4.82 9.41
N SER A 76 2.66 -5.86 9.84
CA SER A 76 3.33 -6.78 8.93
C SER A 76 3.47 -8.17 9.50
N GLY A 77 3.67 -9.15 8.62
CA GLY A 77 3.88 -10.52 9.03
C GLY A 77 4.11 -11.47 7.86
N PRO A 78 4.59 -12.69 8.13
CA PRO A 78 4.68 -13.74 7.12
C PRO A 78 3.31 -14.05 6.52
N PHE A 79 3.24 -14.09 5.20
CA PHE A 79 2.06 -14.44 4.44
C PHE A 79 2.48 -15.34 3.27
N PRO A 80 2.59 -16.67 3.49
CA PRO A 80 3.20 -17.59 2.53
C PRO A 80 2.33 -17.90 1.31
N CYS A 81 1.11 -17.40 1.25
CA CYS A 81 0.15 -17.67 0.18
C CYS A 81 0.44 -16.78 -1.04
N ALA A 82 0.36 -17.35 -2.24
CA ALA A 82 0.54 -16.63 -3.51
C ALA A 82 -0.75 -15.96 -4.02
N GLY A 83 -1.92 -16.41 -3.56
CA GLY A 83 -3.23 -16.07 -4.12
C GLY A 83 -3.84 -14.75 -3.63
N VAL A 84 -5.09 -14.55 -4.02
CA VAL A 84 -5.93 -13.43 -3.59
C VAL A 84 -6.20 -13.55 -2.09
N TYR A 85 -6.19 -12.41 -1.40
CA TYR A 85 -6.49 -12.31 0.03
C TYR A 85 -7.28 -11.04 0.31
N ARG A 86 -7.98 -11.05 1.44
CA ARG A 86 -8.61 -9.86 2.02
C ARG A 86 -8.00 -9.55 3.37
N LEU A 87 -8.14 -8.31 3.80
CA LEU A 87 -7.72 -7.86 5.12
C LEU A 87 -8.93 -7.77 6.03
N ARG A 88 -8.79 -8.28 7.26
CA ARG A 88 -9.77 -8.08 8.34
C ARG A 88 -9.18 -7.16 9.39
N ALA A 89 -9.81 -6.01 9.54
CA ALA A 89 -9.44 -5.02 10.55
C ALA A 89 -10.39 -5.13 11.74
N THR A 90 -9.84 -4.91 12.94
CA THR A 90 -10.62 -4.62 14.15
C THR A 90 -10.17 -3.28 14.71
N ASP A 91 -11.08 -2.37 15.04
CA ASP A 91 -10.76 -1.10 15.71
C ASP A 91 -10.69 -1.23 17.24
N GLY A 92 -10.43 -0.11 17.93
CA GLY A 92 -10.35 -0.07 19.40
C GLY A 92 -11.69 -0.32 20.12
N ASP A 93 -12.82 -0.16 19.43
CA ASP A 93 -14.16 -0.39 19.94
C ASP A 93 -14.66 -1.82 19.64
N GLY A 94 -13.86 -2.61 18.92
CA GLY A 94 -14.18 -3.98 18.55
C GLY A 94 -15.01 -4.13 17.27
N HIS A 95 -15.20 -3.06 16.49
CA HIS A 95 -15.83 -3.18 15.17
C HIS A 95 -14.89 -3.91 14.21
N VAL A 96 -15.44 -4.90 13.50
CA VAL A 96 -14.72 -5.74 12.55
C VAL A 96 -15.23 -5.50 11.14
N TRP A 97 -14.32 -5.30 10.18
CA TRP A 97 -14.67 -5.21 8.77
C TRP A 97 -13.56 -5.78 7.87
N ASP A 98 -13.98 -6.26 6.69
CA ASP A 98 -13.09 -6.82 5.68
C ASP A 98 -12.92 -5.84 4.50
N PHE A 99 -11.73 -5.72 3.93
CA PHE A 99 -11.42 -4.86 2.79
C PHE A 99 -10.30 -5.45 1.91
N ASP A 100 -10.18 -4.98 0.68
CA ASP A 100 -9.06 -5.33 -0.21
C ASP A 100 -7.83 -4.49 0.11
N ASP A 101 -6.64 -5.09 0.02
CA ASP A 101 -5.38 -4.36 0.11
C ASP A 101 -5.11 -3.62 -1.22
N PRO A 102 -5.12 -2.27 -1.27
CA PRO A 102 -4.88 -1.54 -2.51
C PRO A 102 -3.46 -1.73 -3.06
N TYR A 103 -2.51 -2.17 -2.23
CA TYR A 103 -1.11 -2.36 -2.61
C TYR A 103 -0.79 -3.77 -3.13
N ARG A 104 -1.78 -4.68 -3.16
CA ARG A 104 -1.60 -6.00 -3.78
C ARG A 104 -1.75 -6.00 -5.30
N PHE A 105 -2.38 -4.97 -5.86
CA PHE A 105 -2.73 -4.89 -7.26
C PHE A 105 -1.56 -4.45 -8.14
N GLY A 106 -1.47 -5.03 -9.34
CA GLY A 106 -0.53 -4.63 -10.38
C GLY A 106 -0.85 -3.25 -10.97
N PRO A 107 0.08 -2.67 -11.76
CA PRO A 107 -0.15 -1.41 -12.45
C PRO A 107 -1.31 -1.53 -13.44
N VAL A 108 -2.14 -0.48 -13.51
CA VAL A 108 -3.25 -0.38 -14.48
C VAL A 108 -2.79 0.23 -15.80
N ILE A 109 -1.89 1.23 -15.74
CA ILE A 109 -1.33 1.88 -16.93
C ILE A 109 -0.29 0.96 -17.57
N GLY A 110 -0.44 0.68 -18.86
CA GLY A 110 0.48 -0.15 -19.64
C GLY A 110 1.72 0.60 -20.12
N GLU A 111 2.75 -0.15 -20.54
CA GLU A 111 4.03 0.41 -20.98
C GLU A 111 3.90 1.37 -22.18
N MET A 112 2.99 1.08 -23.12
CA MET A 112 2.74 1.94 -24.28
C MET A 112 2.13 3.29 -23.87
N ASP A 113 1.19 3.29 -22.93
CA ASP A 113 0.58 4.53 -22.44
C ASP A 113 1.63 5.39 -21.74
N GLU A 114 2.51 4.78 -20.93
CA GLU A 114 3.63 5.46 -20.27
C GLU A 114 4.63 6.05 -21.27
N TYR A 115 4.95 5.32 -22.33
CA TYR A 115 5.81 5.80 -23.40
C TYR A 115 5.21 7.02 -24.11
N LEU A 116 3.94 6.94 -24.54
CA LEU A 116 3.24 8.03 -25.22
C LEU A 116 3.03 9.25 -24.30
N LEU A 117 2.87 9.02 -22.99
CA LEU A 117 2.85 10.06 -21.95
C LEU A 117 4.18 10.80 -21.88
N GLY A 118 5.30 10.07 -21.86
CA GLY A 118 6.65 10.63 -21.82
C GLY A 118 7.00 11.46 -23.07
N GLU A 119 6.58 11.00 -24.24
CA GLU A 119 6.77 11.71 -25.51
C GLU A 119 5.78 12.88 -25.72
N GLY A 120 4.76 13.01 -24.88
CA GLY A 120 3.70 14.03 -25.06
C GLY A 120 2.80 13.79 -26.28
N THR A 121 2.77 12.56 -26.79
CA THR A 121 2.04 12.18 -28.03
C THR A 121 0.76 11.40 -27.75
N HIS A 122 0.41 11.19 -26.48
CA HIS A 122 -0.77 10.43 -26.08
C HIS A 122 -2.09 11.15 -26.41
N GLN A 123 -2.67 10.88 -27.59
CA GLN A 123 -3.87 11.57 -28.09
C GLN A 123 -5.16 11.30 -27.29
N ARG A 124 -5.20 10.25 -26.47
CA ARG A 124 -6.37 9.88 -25.64
C ARG A 124 -6.09 9.92 -24.14
N LEU A 125 -5.33 10.94 -23.71
CA LEU A 125 -4.82 11.06 -22.35
C LEU A 125 -5.89 10.90 -21.26
N TRP A 126 -7.10 11.40 -21.52
CA TRP A 126 -8.25 11.33 -20.60
C TRP A 126 -8.76 9.91 -20.35
N GLN A 127 -8.39 8.92 -21.16
CA GLN A 127 -8.73 7.51 -20.93
C GLN A 127 -7.78 6.85 -19.93
N VAL A 128 -6.60 7.47 -19.69
CA VAL A 128 -5.53 6.92 -18.86
C VAL A 128 -5.38 7.71 -17.56
N LEU A 129 -5.30 9.03 -17.66
CA LEU A 129 -5.27 9.92 -16.50
C LEU A 129 -6.68 10.22 -15.97
N GLY A 130 -6.78 10.59 -14.70
CA GLY A 130 -8.04 10.89 -14.01
C GLY A 130 -8.48 9.77 -13.09
N ALA A 131 -9.79 9.68 -12.85
CA ALA A 131 -10.43 8.68 -12.01
C ALA A 131 -11.35 7.82 -12.87
N HIS A 132 -11.09 6.51 -12.93
CA HIS A 132 -11.80 5.57 -13.80
C HIS A 132 -12.34 4.40 -13.00
N VAL A 133 -13.66 4.19 -13.03
CA VAL A 133 -14.29 3.00 -12.44
C VAL A 133 -14.02 1.82 -13.36
N LEU A 134 -13.43 0.75 -12.82
CA LEU A 134 -13.08 -0.44 -13.57
C LEU A 134 -13.06 -1.68 -12.68
N VAL A 135 -12.95 -2.85 -13.32
CA VAL A 135 -12.66 -4.11 -12.63
C VAL A 135 -11.20 -4.45 -12.89
N HIS A 136 -10.39 -4.53 -11.84
CA HIS A 136 -8.96 -4.88 -11.91
C HIS A 136 -8.71 -6.13 -11.10
N GLU A 137 -8.09 -7.14 -11.71
CA GLU A 137 -7.80 -8.43 -11.06
C GLU A 137 -9.03 -9.03 -10.33
N GLY A 138 -10.21 -8.90 -10.95
CA GLY A 138 -11.48 -9.41 -10.42
C GLY A 138 -12.16 -8.52 -9.37
N VAL A 139 -11.61 -7.37 -9.01
CA VAL A 139 -12.18 -6.45 -8.00
C VAL A 139 -12.65 -5.15 -8.65
N SER A 140 -13.90 -4.75 -8.37
CA SER A 140 -14.42 -3.46 -8.79
C SER A 140 -13.86 -2.34 -7.91
N GLY A 141 -13.35 -1.28 -8.54
CA GLY A 141 -12.77 -0.15 -7.84
C GLY A 141 -12.62 1.08 -8.74
N THR A 142 -11.90 2.08 -8.25
CA THR A 142 -11.54 3.27 -9.02
C THR A 142 -10.03 3.38 -9.15
N HIS A 143 -9.54 3.40 -10.39
CA HIS A 143 -8.15 3.70 -10.70
C HIS A 143 -7.95 5.22 -10.75
N PHE A 144 -6.92 5.70 -10.06
CA PHE A 144 -6.51 7.11 -10.08
C PHE A 144 -5.13 7.24 -10.71
N ALA A 145 -4.99 8.17 -11.65
CA ALA A 145 -3.71 8.53 -12.25
C ALA A 145 -3.63 10.04 -12.47
N VAL A 146 -2.47 10.62 -12.14
CA VAL A 146 -2.22 12.05 -12.30
C VAL A 146 -0.80 12.29 -12.80
N TRP A 147 -0.63 13.28 -13.65
CA TRP A 147 0.69 13.75 -14.05
C TRP A 147 1.21 14.76 -13.03
N ALA A 148 2.25 14.37 -12.28
CA ALA A 148 2.86 15.22 -11.25
C ALA A 148 4.38 14.94 -11.16
N PRO A 149 5.18 15.31 -12.18
CA PRO A 149 6.56 14.84 -12.34
C PRO A 149 7.50 15.39 -11.25
N ASN A 150 7.20 16.59 -10.75
CA ASN A 150 7.99 17.27 -9.72
C ASN A 150 7.45 17.01 -8.29
N ALA A 151 6.36 16.27 -8.14
CA ALA A 151 5.83 15.97 -6.82
C ALA A 151 6.70 14.93 -6.12
N ARG A 152 7.06 15.20 -4.87
CA ARG A 152 7.78 14.21 -4.04
C ARG A 152 6.92 12.99 -3.75
N ARG A 153 5.61 13.21 -3.55
CA ARG A 153 4.63 12.18 -3.21
C ARG A 153 3.24 12.70 -3.56
N VAL A 154 2.37 11.80 -3.99
CA VAL A 154 0.94 12.06 -4.22
C VAL A 154 0.11 11.05 -3.42
N SER A 155 -1.08 11.45 -2.98
CA SER A 155 -2.01 10.57 -2.27
C SER A 155 -3.44 10.90 -2.66
N VAL A 156 -4.30 9.88 -2.69
CA VAL A 156 -5.74 10.07 -2.91
C VAL A 156 -6.39 10.30 -1.55
N VAL A 157 -7.19 11.35 -1.40
CA VAL A 157 -7.89 11.68 -0.16
C VAL A 157 -9.39 11.82 -0.39
N GLY A 158 -10.18 11.36 0.58
CA GLY A 158 -11.63 11.49 0.53
C GLY A 158 -12.31 10.87 1.75
N PRO A 159 -13.65 10.83 1.76
CA PRO A 159 -14.40 10.27 2.90
C PRO A 159 -14.01 8.83 3.25
N PHE A 160 -13.69 8.00 2.24
CA PHE A 160 -13.30 6.60 2.39
C PHE A 160 -12.02 6.39 3.22
N ASN A 161 -11.20 7.43 3.38
CA ASN A 161 -9.99 7.37 4.19
C ASN A 161 -9.91 8.46 5.24
N GLN A 162 -11.07 9.02 5.62
CA GLN A 162 -11.19 10.09 6.62
C GLN A 162 -10.34 11.32 6.28
N TRP A 163 -10.11 11.55 4.98
CA TRP A 163 -9.22 12.59 4.47
C TRP A 163 -7.76 12.48 4.94
N ASP A 164 -7.34 11.29 5.43
CA ASP A 164 -5.96 11.04 5.85
C ASP A 164 -5.11 10.65 4.64
N GLY A 165 -4.34 11.62 4.15
CA GLY A 165 -3.41 11.44 3.03
C GLY A 165 -2.35 10.37 3.26
N ARG A 166 -2.08 9.91 4.48
CA ARG A 166 -1.10 8.85 4.75
C ARG A 166 -1.60 7.46 4.35
N ARG A 167 -2.92 7.26 4.26
CA ARG A 167 -3.53 5.94 4.05
C ARG A 167 -3.47 5.42 2.61
N HIS A 168 -3.52 6.32 1.62
CA HIS A 168 -3.57 5.94 0.20
C HIS A 168 -2.55 6.71 -0.65
N PRO A 169 -1.23 6.63 -0.36
CA PRO A 169 -0.21 7.17 -1.25
C PRO A 169 -0.13 6.40 -2.58
N MET A 170 0.08 7.14 -3.66
CA MET A 170 0.12 6.63 -5.03
C MET A 170 1.51 6.08 -5.40
N ARG A 171 1.54 5.17 -6.37
CA ARG A 171 2.78 4.71 -6.99
C ARG A 171 3.30 5.75 -7.98
N ARG A 172 4.58 6.14 -7.87
CA ARG A 172 5.25 6.90 -8.94
C ARG A 172 5.52 5.96 -10.11
N ARG A 173 5.20 6.41 -11.32
CA ARG A 173 5.39 5.68 -12.58
C ARG A 173 6.12 6.58 -13.59
N GLY A 174 6.92 5.98 -14.47
CA GLY A 174 7.75 6.68 -15.45
C GLY A 174 9.04 7.30 -14.88
N ALA A 175 10.03 7.48 -15.75
CA ALA A 175 11.23 8.25 -15.48
C ALA A 175 11.06 9.64 -16.10
N THR A 176 10.88 10.64 -15.25
CA THR A 176 11.07 12.06 -15.60
C THR A 176 11.90 12.69 -14.51
#